data_AF-A0A7V9NVD0-F1
#
_entry.id   AF-A0A7V9NVD0-F1
#
_cell.length_a   1.000
_cell.length_b   1.000
_cell.length_c   1.000
_cell.angle_alpha   90.00
_cell.angle_beta   90.00
_cell.angle_gamma   90.00
#
_symmetry.space_group_name_H-M   'P 1'
#
loop_
_entity.id
_entity.type
_entity.pdbx_description
1 polymer ?
#
loop_
_entity_poly.entity_id
_entity_poly.type
_entity_poly.pdbx_seq_one_letter_code
_entity_poly.pdbx_strand_id
1 'polypeptide(L)'
;MLLTESDRVAALKSMKRRATGLLVLVTAAFVALTALDPRGAWVPAALAAAQGGMVGGLADWFAVTALFRYPLGLHIPHTAIIRERKDQFGATLGGFVQYNFLSPDVVGERVREARVADRVSTWLCDPVHADNVARTILEAAVGALDVIQDDVVQRLLHEEIERAVANLNVAPLAGRLLTV
;
A
#
# COMPACT_ATOMS: atom_id res chain seq x y z
N MET A 1 4.09 -9.43 -28.90
CA MET A 1 5.33 -8.64 -29.07
C MET A 1 5.39 -7.66 -27.90
N LEU A 2 6.02 -8.05 -26.79
CA LEU A 2 6.15 -7.19 -25.60
C LEU A 2 7.26 -6.19 -25.87
N LEU A 3 6.92 -4.90 -26.02
CA LEU A 3 7.91 -3.82 -26.11
C LEU A 3 8.82 -3.90 -24.89
N THR A 4 10.13 -4.03 -25.14
CA THR A 4 11.13 -4.08 -24.07
C THR A 4 11.12 -2.75 -23.30
N GLU A 5 11.57 -2.75 -22.05
CA GLU A 5 11.63 -1.52 -21.24
C GLU A 5 12.48 -0.44 -21.92
N SER A 6 13.55 -0.85 -22.61
CA SER A 6 14.39 0.01 -23.45
C SER A 6 13.60 0.69 -24.57
N ASP A 7 12.67 -0.01 -25.24
CA ASP A 7 11.87 0.56 -26.32
C ASP A 7 10.93 1.65 -25.80
N ARG A 8 10.33 1.43 -24.63
CA ARG A 8 9.43 2.40 -23.97
C ARG A 8 10.19 3.67 -23.58
N VAL A 9 11.38 3.50 -23.00
CA VAL A 9 12.24 4.64 -22.62
C VAL A 9 12.69 5.42 -23.85
N ALA A 10 13.08 4.74 -24.93
CA ALA A 10 13.46 5.38 -26.19
C ALA A 10 12.29 6.15 -26.82
N ALA A 11 11.08 5.56 -26.84
CA ALA A 11 9.87 6.21 -27.33
C ALA A 11 9.54 7.48 -26.53
N LEU A 12 9.60 7.40 -25.19
CA LEU A 12 9.37 8.55 -24.30
C LEU A 12 10.39 9.67 -24.53
N LYS A 13 11.68 9.35 -24.67
CA LYS A 13 12.72 10.35 -24.98
C LYS A 13 12.46 11.05 -26.32
N SER A 14 12.06 10.29 -27.34
CA SER A 14 11.73 10.84 -28.66
C SER A 14 10.52 11.77 -28.60
N MET A 15 9.44 11.35 -27.91
CA MET A 15 8.24 12.17 -27.72
C MET A 15 8.55 13.47 -26.96
N LYS A 16 9.30 13.40 -25.86
CA LYS A 16 9.72 14.59 -25.09
C LYS A 16 10.53 15.56 -25.95
N ARG A 17 11.49 15.05 -26.71
CA ARG A 17 12.30 15.88 -27.61
C ARG A 17 11.46 16.57 -28.68
N ARG A 18 10.47 15.87 -29.26
CA ARG A 18 9.54 16.48 -30.23
C ARG A 18 8.66 17.55 -29.59
N ALA A 19 8.11 17.29 -28.40
CA ALA A 19 7.29 18.27 -27.67
C ALA A 19 8.10 19.51 -27.30
N THR A 20 9.30 19.36 -26.72
CA THR A 20 10.18 20.48 -26.41
C THR A 20 10.64 21.22 -27.67
N GLY A 21 10.97 20.49 -28.74
CA GLY A 21 11.35 21.10 -30.02
C GLY A 21 10.22 21.94 -30.62
N LEU A 22 8.98 21.46 -30.57
CA LEU A 22 7.81 22.21 -31.04
C LEU A 22 7.58 23.46 -30.19
N LEU A 23 7.69 23.36 -28.87
CA LEU A 23 7.56 24.51 -27.97
C LEU A 23 8.61 25.58 -28.26
N VAL A 24 9.87 25.18 -28.44
CA VAL A 24 10.97 26.09 -28.80
C VAL A 24 10.71 26.74 -30.16
N LEU A 25 10.26 25.97 -31.16
CA LEU A 25 9.95 26.49 -32.49
C LEU A 25 8.84 27.54 -32.45
N VAL A 26 7.74 27.26 -31.75
CA VAL A 26 6.61 28.20 -31.62
C VAL A 26 7.03 29.45 -30.86
N THR A 27 7.84 29.29 -29.80
CA THR A 27 8.40 30.42 -29.04
C THR A 27 9.32 31.28 -29.93
N ALA A 28 10.19 30.65 -30.71
CA ALA A 28 11.07 31.35 -31.64
C ALA A 28 10.29 32.08 -32.74
N ALA A 29 9.23 31.46 -33.27
CA ALA A 29 8.32 32.09 -34.24
C ALA A 29 7.62 33.32 -33.63
N PHE A 30 7.13 33.22 -32.39
CA PHE A 30 6.53 34.35 -31.68
C PHE A 30 7.54 35.50 -31.50
N VAL A 31 8.76 35.20 -31.05
CA VAL A 31 9.82 36.20 -30.87
C VAL A 31 10.20 36.84 -32.21
N ALA A 32 10.37 36.04 -33.28
CA ALA A 32 10.70 36.54 -34.60
C ALA A 32 9.63 37.46 -35.17
N LEU A 33 8.35 37.05 -35.10
CA LEU A 33 7.22 37.87 -35.55
C LEU A 33 7.13 39.18 -34.76
N THR A 34 7.41 39.15 -33.46
CA THR A 34 7.38 40.35 -32.61
C THR A 34 8.58 41.27 -32.86
N ALA A 35 9.77 40.73 -33.11
CA ALA A 35 11.00 41.51 -33.26
C ALA A 35 11.20 42.09 -34.66
N LEU A 36 10.80 41.36 -35.71
CA LEU A 36 10.97 41.77 -37.11
C LEU A 36 9.83 42.66 -37.61
N ASP A 37 8.71 42.70 -36.89
CA ASP A 37 7.48 43.44 -37.23
C ASP A 37 7.13 43.38 -38.74
N PRO A 38 6.96 42.17 -39.30
CA PRO A 38 6.70 42.02 -40.72
C PRO A 38 5.33 42.62 -41.08
N ARG A 39 5.26 43.34 -42.20
CA ARG A 39 4.01 43.93 -42.69
C ARG A 39 3.24 42.91 -43.52
N GLY A 40 2.06 42.50 -43.05
CA GLY A 40 1.17 41.62 -43.79
C GLY A 40 -0.15 41.35 -43.06
N ALA A 41 -1.25 41.22 -43.80
CA ALA A 41 -2.58 41.00 -43.23
C ALA A 41 -2.71 39.69 -42.42
N TRP A 42 -1.83 38.71 -42.68
CA TRP A 42 -1.78 37.42 -41.97
C TRP A 42 -0.98 37.45 -40.65
N VAL A 43 -0.15 38.49 -40.45
CA VAL A 43 0.80 38.58 -39.34
C VAL A 43 0.12 38.61 -37.97
N PRO A 44 -0.98 39.36 -37.74
CA PRO A 44 -1.68 39.35 -36.46
C PRO A 44 -2.24 37.96 -36.10
N ALA A 45 -2.75 37.22 -37.10
CA ALA A 45 -3.25 35.87 -36.88
C ALA A 45 -2.13 34.88 -36.53
N ALA A 46 -0.99 34.98 -37.22
CA ALA A 46 0.19 34.16 -36.92
C ALA A 46 0.78 34.47 -35.54
N LEU A 47 0.81 35.75 -35.15
CA LEU A 47 1.26 36.18 -33.82
C LEU A 47 0.35 35.61 -32.72
N ALA A 48 -0.97 35.74 -32.87
CA ALA A 48 -1.94 35.18 -31.92
C ALA A 48 -1.84 33.65 -31.81
N ALA A 49 -1.67 32.95 -32.94
CA ALA A 49 -1.48 31.52 -32.95
C ALA A 49 -0.17 31.10 -32.26
N ALA A 50 0.93 31.81 -32.52
CA ALA A 50 2.22 31.53 -31.89
C ALA A 50 2.20 31.82 -30.38
N GLN A 51 1.58 32.94 -29.97
CA GLN A 51 1.38 33.29 -28.57
C GLN A 51 0.53 32.24 -27.85
N GLY A 52 -0.61 31.86 -28.44
CA GLY A 52 -1.51 30.86 -27.87
C GLY A 52 -0.86 29.48 -27.76
N GLY A 53 -0.11 29.06 -28.78
CA GLY A 53 0.63 27.80 -28.76
C GLY A 53 1.74 27.78 -27.71
N MET A 54 2.50 28.88 -27.58
CA MET A 54 3.56 29.01 -26.58
C MET A 54 2.99 28.97 -25.15
N VAL A 55 1.99 29.82 -24.85
CA VAL A 55 1.37 29.88 -23.52
C VAL A 55 0.65 28.58 -23.19
N GLY A 56 -0.07 28.00 -24.15
CA GLY A 56 -0.74 26.70 -23.97
C GLY A 56 0.23 25.56 -23.66
N GLY A 57 1.36 25.49 -24.35
CA GLY A 57 2.39 24.49 -24.07
C GLY A 57 3.05 24.66 -22.71
N LEU A 58 3.29 25.89 -22.27
CA LEU A 58 3.78 26.19 -20.92
C LEU A 58 2.76 25.83 -19.84
N ALA A 59 1.48 26.09 -20.08
CA ALA A 59 0.40 25.76 -19.17
C ALA A 59 0.23 24.25 -18.99
N ASP A 60 0.29 23.47 -20.07
CA ASP A 60 0.23 22.00 -20.00
C ASP A 60 1.40 21.43 -19.20
N TRP A 61 2.62 21.92 -19.46
CA TRP A 61 3.79 21.54 -18.68
C TRP A 61 3.63 21.85 -17.18
N PHE A 62 3.11 23.05 -16.87
CA PHE A 62 2.85 23.45 -15.50
C PHE A 62 1.79 22.57 -14.85
N ALA A 63 0.68 22.26 -15.53
CA ALA A 63 -0.41 21.46 -15.00
C ALA A 63 0.03 20.04 -14.65
N VAL A 64 0.74 19.35 -15.56
CA VAL A 64 1.26 18.00 -15.30
C VAL A 64 2.29 18.04 -14.18
N THR A 65 3.20 19.01 -14.19
CA THR A 65 4.21 19.13 -13.13
C THR A 65 3.56 19.40 -11.79
N ALA A 66 2.63 20.35 -11.70
CA ALA A 66 1.89 20.72 -10.50
C ALA A 66 0.98 19.61 -9.99
N LEU A 67 0.61 18.62 -10.80
CA LEU A 67 -0.14 17.47 -10.30
C LEU A 67 0.75 16.54 -9.45
N PHE A 68 2.01 16.36 -9.85
CA PHE A 68 2.92 15.36 -9.27
C PHE A 68 4.06 15.94 -8.43
N ARG A 69 4.49 17.17 -8.68
CA ARG A 69 5.71 17.82 -8.14
C ARG A 69 5.51 19.33 -8.03
N TYR A 70 6.48 19.99 -7.42
CA TYR A 70 6.52 21.45 -7.35
C TYR A 70 7.13 22.02 -8.65
N PRO A 71 6.38 22.83 -9.41
CA PRO A 71 6.91 23.48 -10.62
C PRO A 71 8.08 24.40 -10.24
N LEU A 72 9.18 24.31 -10.99
CA LEU A 72 10.42 25.08 -10.75
C LEU A 72 11.06 24.90 -9.36
N GLY A 73 10.62 23.91 -8.56
CA GLY A 73 11.08 23.72 -7.19
C GLY A 73 10.49 24.70 -6.17
N LEU A 74 9.50 25.51 -6.58
CA LEU A 74 8.83 26.47 -5.70
C LEU A 74 7.60 25.84 -5.05
N HIS A 75 7.50 25.93 -3.73
CA HIS A 75 6.33 25.49 -2.96
C HIS A 75 5.18 26.49 -3.13
N ILE A 76 4.46 26.38 -4.25
CA ILE A 76 3.24 27.15 -4.51
C ILE A 76 2.07 26.43 -3.81
N PRO A 77 1.24 27.14 -3.00
CA PRO A 77 0.07 26.55 -2.37
C PRO A 77 -0.85 25.87 -3.39
N HIS A 78 -1.43 24.72 -3.03
CA HIS A 78 -2.33 23.92 -3.89
C HIS A 78 -1.67 23.31 -5.15
N THR A 79 -0.35 23.16 -5.17
CA THR A 79 0.38 22.36 -6.18
C THR A 79 0.87 21.04 -5.55
N ALA A 80 1.40 20.12 -6.35
CA ALA A 80 1.71 18.75 -5.97
C ALA A 80 0.54 17.97 -5.34
N ILE A 81 -0.69 18.17 -5.85
CA ILE A 81 -1.94 17.65 -5.26
C ILE A 81 -1.88 16.15 -4.96
N ILE A 82 -1.34 15.34 -5.89
CA ILE A 82 -1.25 13.89 -5.69
C ILE A 82 -0.24 13.54 -4.59
N ARG A 83 0.87 14.28 -4.52
CA ARG A 83 1.91 14.05 -3.49
C ARG A 83 1.40 14.41 -2.10
N GLU A 84 0.68 15.52 -1.97
CA GLU A 84 0.11 15.99 -0.69
C GLU A 84 -1.01 15.09 -0.18
N ARG A 85 -1.87 14.57 -1.07
CA ARG A 85 -3.03 13.74 -0.71
C ARG A 85 -2.78 12.24 -0.85
N LYS A 86 -1.54 11.79 -1.02
CA LYS A 86 -1.19 10.38 -1.26
C LYS A 86 -1.77 9.44 -0.21
N ASP A 87 -1.78 9.86 1.06
CA ASP A 87 -2.22 9.03 2.19
C ASP A 87 -3.75 8.87 2.17
N GLN A 88 -4.47 9.94 1.81
CA GLN A 88 -5.92 9.90 1.58
C GLN A 88 -6.28 8.94 0.44
N PHE A 89 -5.58 9.04 -0.70
CA PHE A 89 -5.77 8.10 -1.81
C PHE A 89 -5.43 6.65 -1.43
N GLY A 90 -4.36 6.44 -0.65
CA GLY A 90 -3.97 5.13 -0.15
C GLY A 90 -5.05 4.50 0.74
N ALA A 91 -5.66 5.26 1.64
CA ALA A 91 -6.75 4.79 2.48
C ALA A 91 -7.98 4.38 1.66
N THR A 92 -8.38 5.20 0.69
CA THR A 92 -9.53 4.89 -0.17
C THR A 92 -9.26 3.68 -1.08
N LEU A 93 -8.08 3.59 -1.69
CA LEU A 93 -7.70 2.48 -2.54
C LEU A 93 -7.56 1.17 -1.74
N GLY A 94 -7.00 1.25 -0.52
CA GLY A 94 -6.93 0.13 0.41
C GLY A 94 -8.31 -0.41 0.76
N GLY A 95 -9.26 0.48 1.12
CA GLY A 95 -10.65 0.08 1.37
C GLY A 95 -11.32 -0.56 0.16
N PHE A 96 -11.07 -0.04 -1.04
CA PHE A 96 -11.57 -0.64 -2.29
C PHE A 96 -11.03 -2.06 -2.51
N VAL A 97 -9.72 -2.26 -2.35
CA VAL A 97 -9.10 -3.58 -2.50
C VAL A 97 -9.62 -4.54 -1.44
N GLN A 98 -9.77 -4.07 -0.20
CA GLN A 98 -10.32 -4.87 0.88
C GLN A 98 -11.74 -5.35 0.57
N TYR A 99 -12.61 -4.44 0.14
CA TYR A 99 -14.02 -4.76 -0.11
C TYR A 99 -14.23 -5.65 -1.35
N ASN A 100 -13.47 -5.41 -2.43
CA ASN A 100 -13.70 -6.09 -3.71
C ASN A 100 -12.89 -7.40 -3.85
N PHE A 101 -11.70 -7.49 -3.23
CA PHE A 101 -10.79 -8.61 -3.44
C PHE A 101 -10.48 -9.41 -2.17
N LEU A 102 -10.65 -8.81 -0.98
CA LEU A 102 -10.40 -9.47 0.31
C LEU A 102 -11.71 -9.63 1.12
N SER A 103 -12.86 -9.66 0.44
CA SER A 103 -14.10 -9.97 1.14
C SER A 103 -14.02 -11.38 1.74
N PRO A 104 -14.63 -11.62 2.92
CA PRO A 104 -14.62 -12.93 3.56
C PRO A 104 -15.08 -14.05 2.62
N ASP A 105 -16.04 -13.74 1.73
CA ASP A 105 -16.56 -14.68 0.74
C ASP A 105 -15.51 -15.00 -0.34
N VAL A 106 -14.83 -13.99 -0.91
CA VAL A 106 -13.79 -14.20 -1.93
C VAL A 106 -12.58 -14.91 -1.35
N VAL A 107 -12.14 -14.54 -0.14
CA VAL A 107 -11.03 -15.20 0.54
C VAL A 107 -11.40 -16.64 0.90
N GLY A 108 -12.60 -16.86 1.43
CA GLY A 108 -13.11 -18.20 1.74
C GLY A 108 -13.18 -19.11 0.52
N GLU A 109 -13.66 -18.60 -0.62
CA GLU A 109 -13.70 -19.31 -1.89
C GLU A 109 -12.29 -19.72 -2.33
N ARG A 110 -11.33 -18.79 -2.28
CA ARG A 110 -9.94 -19.06 -2.68
C ARG A 110 -9.22 -20.04 -1.76
N VAL A 111 -9.48 -19.99 -0.45
CA VAL A 111 -8.94 -20.97 0.51
C VAL A 111 -9.52 -22.36 0.24
N ARG A 112 -10.82 -22.46 -0.07
CA ARG A 112 -11.45 -23.73 -0.47
C ARG A 112 -10.87 -24.26 -1.78
N GLU A 113 -10.75 -23.43 -2.82
CA GLU A 113 -10.15 -23.80 -4.11
C GLU A 113 -8.70 -24.28 -3.97
N ALA A 114 -7.93 -23.66 -3.08
CA ALA A 114 -6.54 -24.03 -2.83
C ALA A 114 -6.38 -25.43 -2.20
N ARG A 115 -7.47 -26.08 -1.75
CA ARG A 115 -7.51 -27.44 -1.18
C ARG A 115 -6.39 -27.69 -0.17
N VAL A 116 -6.14 -26.69 0.68
CA VAL A 116 -5.05 -26.73 1.68
C VAL A 116 -5.27 -27.89 2.64
N ALA A 117 -6.51 -28.10 3.09
CA ALA A 117 -6.88 -29.22 3.96
C ALA A 117 -6.59 -30.58 3.32
N ASP A 118 -6.93 -30.76 2.03
CA ASP A 118 -6.65 -32.02 1.32
C ASP A 118 -5.14 -32.25 1.17
N ARG A 119 -4.37 -31.20 0.88
CA ARG A 119 -2.90 -31.30 0.78
C ARG A 119 -2.27 -31.66 2.12
N VAL A 120 -2.69 -31.02 3.21
CA VAL A 120 -2.20 -31.31 4.56
C VAL A 120 -2.60 -32.72 4.99
N SER A 121 -3.85 -33.11 4.76
CA SER A 121 -4.33 -34.47 5.03
C SER A 121 -3.52 -35.51 4.25
N THR A 122 -3.34 -35.31 2.94
CA THR A 122 -2.53 -36.21 2.09
C THR A 122 -1.09 -36.30 2.59
N TRP A 123 -0.50 -35.18 2.98
CA TRP A 123 0.86 -35.13 3.52
C TRP A 123 0.97 -35.86 4.87
N LEU A 124 -0.03 -35.71 5.75
CA LEU A 124 -0.09 -36.41 7.04
C LEU A 124 -0.41 -37.90 6.92
N CYS A 125 -1.04 -38.34 5.82
CA CYS A 125 -1.26 -39.77 5.57
C CYS A 125 0.03 -40.51 5.17
N ASP A 126 1.13 -39.80 4.86
CA ASP A 126 2.44 -40.41 4.70
C ASP A 126 2.99 -40.84 6.07
N PRO A 127 3.28 -42.14 6.28
CA PRO A 127 3.78 -42.65 7.56
C PRO A 127 5.02 -41.92 8.07
N VAL A 128 5.90 -41.45 7.17
CA VAL A 128 7.14 -40.75 7.55
C VAL A 128 6.83 -39.37 8.11
N HIS A 129 5.89 -38.65 7.51
CA HIS A 129 5.49 -37.33 7.97
C HIS A 129 4.66 -37.39 9.24
N ALA A 130 3.76 -38.37 9.34
CA ALA A 130 2.98 -38.62 10.55
C ALA A 130 3.88 -38.89 11.76
N ASP A 131 4.90 -39.75 11.63
CA ASP A 131 5.80 -40.08 12.74
C ASP A 131 6.62 -38.87 13.19
N ASN A 132 7.11 -38.06 12.25
CA ASN A 132 7.83 -36.82 12.57
C ASN A 132 6.96 -35.81 13.31
N VAL A 133 5.71 -35.63 12.88
CA VAL A 133 4.76 -34.73 13.56
C VAL A 133 4.40 -35.27 14.95
N ALA A 134 4.13 -36.56 15.07
CA ALA A 134 3.82 -37.19 16.35
C ALA A 134 4.98 -37.05 17.35
N ARG A 135 6.23 -37.26 16.91
CA ARG A 135 7.43 -37.04 17.72
C ARG A 135 7.55 -35.59 18.18
N THR A 136 7.38 -34.64 17.27
CA THR A 136 7.44 -33.21 17.60
C THR A 136 6.37 -32.83 18.63
N ILE A 137 5.15 -33.37 18.51
CA ILE A 137 4.07 -33.15 19.46
C ILE A 137 4.40 -33.78 20.83
N LEU A 138 4.94 -35.00 20.84
CA LEU A 138 5.36 -35.66 22.08
C LEU A 138 6.48 -34.89 22.79
N GLU A 139 7.49 -34.44 22.05
CA GLU A 139 8.59 -33.64 22.59
C GLU A 139 8.09 -32.32 23.16
N ALA A 140 7.18 -31.64 22.45
CA ALA A 140 6.54 -30.43 22.96
C ALA A 140 5.68 -30.70 24.20
N ALA A 141 4.96 -31.81 24.25
CA ALA A 141 4.14 -32.18 25.39
C ALA A 141 4.98 -32.52 26.62
N VAL A 142 6.08 -33.25 26.45
CA VAL A 142 7.04 -33.55 27.52
C VAL A 142 7.71 -32.26 27.98
N GLY A 143 8.18 -31.41 27.06
CA GLY A 143 8.77 -30.12 27.42
C GLY A 143 7.79 -29.20 28.16
N ALA A 144 6.51 -29.19 27.78
CA ALA A 144 5.48 -28.46 28.50
C ALA A 144 5.24 -29.03 29.90
N LEU A 145 5.29 -30.36 30.06
CA LEU A 145 5.14 -31.01 31.35
C LEU A 145 6.33 -30.70 32.27
N ASP A 146 7.55 -30.70 31.74
CA ASP A 146 8.76 -30.31 32.47
C ASP A 146 8.69 -28.84 32.93
N VAL A 147 8.20 -27.94 32.07
CA VAL A 147 7.99 -26.53 32.43
C VAL A 147 6.95 -26.38 33.54
N ILE A 148 5.88 -27.17 33.55
CA ILE A 148 4.87 -27.14 34.63
C ILE A 148 5.44 -27.69 35.94
N GLN A 149 6.33 -28.69 35.87
CA GLN A 149 7.00 -29.26 37.04
C GLN A 149 8.15 -28.41 37.57
N ASP A 150 8.61 -27.42 36.80
CA ASP A 150 9.66 -26.51 37.23
C ASP A 150 9.24 -25.76 38.51
N ASP A 151 10.08 -25.82 39.54
CA ASP A 151 9.90 -25.15 40.82
C ASP A 151 9.58 -23.65 40.65
N VAL A 152 10.07 -23.02 39.58
CA VAL A 152 9.76 -21.62 39.25
C VAL A 152 8.29 -21.44 38.88
N VAL A 153 7.73 -22.32 38.04
CA VAL A 153 6.34 -22.24 37.58
C VAL A 153 5.38 -22.67 38.69
N GLN A 154 5.74 -23.66 39.49
CA GLN A 154 4.97 -24.06 40.66
C GLN A 154 4.84 -22.92 41.68
N ARG A 155 5.92 -22.18 41.95
CA ARG A 155 5.86 -21.00 42.83
C ARG A 155 4.92 -19.92 42.28
N LEU A 156 5.01 -19.62 40.99
CA LEU A 156 4.14 -18.62 40.34
C LEU A 156 2.67 -19.05 40.34
N LEU A 157 2.38 -20.34 40.07
CA LEU A 157 1.01 -20.87 40.15
C LEU A 157 0.49 -20.83 41.59
N HIS A 158 1.32 -21.18 42.56
CA HIS A 158 0.93 -21.16 43.97
C HIS A 158 0.62 -19.74 44.43
N GLU A 159 1.47 -18.77 44.09
CA GLU A 159 1.23 -17.36 44.38
C GLU A 159 -0.06 -16.84 43.75
N GLU A 160 -0.40 -17.23 42.52
CA GLU A 160 -1.67 -16.81 41.91
C GLU A 160 -2.90 -17.55 42.43
N ILE A 161 -2.76 -18.82 42.79
CA ILE A 161 -3.84 -19.54 43.46
C ILE A 161 -4.10 -18.92 44.84
N GLU A 162 -3.05 -18.61 45.60
CA GLU A 162 -3.18 -17.92 46.89
C GLU A 162 -3.82 -16.54 46.74
N ARG A 163 -3.42 -15.76 45.74
CA ARG A 163 -4.07 -14.46 45.45
C ARG A 163 -5.52 -14.61 45.02
N ALA A 164 -5.83 -15.60 44.18
CA ALA A 164 -7.19 -15.88 43.76
C ALA A 164 -8.08 -16.31 44.95
N VAL A 165 -7.55 -17.16 45.84
CA VAL A 165 -8.23 -17.61 47.05
C VAL A 165 -8.36 -16.48 48.08
N ALA A 166 -7.36 -15.63 48.24
CA ALA A 166 -7.43 -14.47 49.14
C ALA A 166 -8.46 -13.43 48.67
N ASN A 167 -8.66 -13.31 47.36
CA ASN A 167 -9.71 -12.47 46.76
C ASN A 167 -11.11 -13.11 46.80
N LEU A 168 -11.21 -14.42 47.07
CA LEU A 168 -12.49 -15.05 47.36
C LEU A 168 -12.90 -14.69 48.78
N ASN A 169 -13.77 -13.68 48.88
CA ASN A 169 -14.34 -13.23 50.13
C ASN A 169 -15.13 -14.40 50.77
N VAL A 170 -14.52 -15.10 51.73
CA VAL A 170 -15.11 -16.24 52.46
C VAL A 170 -16.15 -15.81 53.51
N ALA A 171 -16.22 -14.51 53.81
CA ALA A 171 -17.16 -13.92 54.76
C ALA A 171 -18.65 -14.21 54.49
N PRO A 172 -19.16 -14.19 53.23
CA PRO A 172 -20.56 -14.48 52.93
C PRO A 172 -20.91 -15.97 52.97
N LEU A 173 -19.93 -16.87 52.85
CA LEU A 173 -20.14 -18.33 52.89
C LEU A 173 -20.22 -18.83 54.34
N ALA A 174 -19.34 -18.33 55.22
CA ALA A 174 -19.42 -18.62 56.65
C ALA A 174 -20.70 -18.06 57.29
N GLY A 175 -21.17 -16.89 56.85
CA GLY A 175 -22.41 -16.28 57.33
C GLY A 175 -23.67 -17.11 57.05
N ARG A 176 -23.71 -17.87 55.94
CA ARG A 176 -24.86 -18.72 55.57
C ARG A 176 -24.93 -20.06 56.33
N LEU A 177 -23.81 -20.53 56.88
CA LEU A 177 -23.77 -21.76 57.69
C LEU A 177 -24.11 -21.50 59.16
N LEU A 178 -23.96 -20.25 59.63
CA LEU A 178 -24.30 -19.84 61.00
C LEU A 178 -25.74 -19.33 61.15
N THR A 179 -26.55 -19.32 60.08
CA THR A 179 -27.97 -18.88 60.10
C THR A 179 -28.99 -20.04 60.08
N VAL A 180 -28.57 -21.28 60.31
CA VAL A 180 -29.47 -22.44 60.48
C VAL A 180 -29.80 -22.65 61.96
#